data_AF-A0A6V7I0T4-F1
#
_entry.id   AF-A0A6V7I0T4-F1
#
_cell.length_a   1.000
_cell.length_b   1.000
_cell.length_c   1.000
_cell.angle_alpha   90.00
_cell.angle_beta   90.00
_cell.angle_gamma   90.00
#
_symmetry.space_group_name_H-M   'P 1'
#
loop_
_entity.id
_entity.type
_entity.pdbx_description
1 polymer ?
#
loop_
_entity_poly.entity_id
_entity_poly.type
_entity_poly.pdbx_seq_one_letter_code
_entity_poly.pdbx_strand_id
1 'polypeptide(L)'
;MIVREFLYRFKLGMLRRGALFSLFYEEHRDELRVLFKLFYYAKDFVTFYKTAAWARHYMNEGMFVTALTTAVMFRPDCRNIVLPPMYEIYPHLFFSNEVIQEAYRFKMY
;
A
#
# COMPACT_ATOMS: atom_id res chain seq x y z
N MET A 1 -13.55 -3.52 -17.06
CA MET A 1 -12.52 -4.59 -17.10
C MET A 1 -11.68 -4.64 -15.82
N ILE A 2 -11.12 -3.52 -15.35
CA ILE A 2 -10.21 -3.45 -14.18
C ILE A 2 -10.80 -4.04 -12.89
N VAL A 3 -12.00 -3.61 -12.49
CA VAL A 3 -12.64 -4.11 -11.26
C VAL A 3 -12.88 -5.62 -11.31
N ARG A 4 -13.24 -6.16 -12.47
CA ARG A 4 -13.46 -7.61 -12.65
C ARG A 4 -12.16 -8.40 -12.50
N GLU A 5 -11.08 -7.91 -13.10
CA GLU A 5 -9.75 -8.51 -12.96
C GLU A 5 -9.27 -8.47 -11.50
N PHE A 6 -9.43 -7.32 -10.83
CA PHE A 6 -9.08 -7.21 -9.42
C PHE A 6 -9.87 -8.21 -8.56
N LEU A 7 -11.19 -8.28 -8.73
CA LEU A 7 -12.03 -9.21 -7.97
C LEU A 7 -11.70 -10.69 -8.26
N TYR A 8 -11.32 -11.01 -9.50
CA TYR A 8 -10.89 -12.35 -9.87
C TYR A 8 -9.60 -12.74 -9.14
N ARG A 9 -8.55 -11.89 -9.23
CA ARG A 9 -7.27 -12.08 -8.53
C ARG A 9 -7.47 -12.16 -7.01
N PHE A 10 -8.26 -11.26 -6.45
CA PHE A 10 -8.56 -11.23 -5.02
C PHE A 10 -9.23 -12.52 -4.54
N LYS A 11 -10.13 -13.12 -5.34
CA LYS A 11 -10.77 -14.40 -5.02
C LYS A 11 -9.84 -15.60 -5.12
N LEU A 12 -8.85 -15.57 -6.03
CA LEU A 12 -7.83 -16.62 -6.13
C LEU A 12 -6.85 -16.61 -4.94
N GLY A 13 -6.74 -15.48 -4.27
CA GLY A 13 -5.76 -15.23 -3.22
C GLY A 13 -4.67 -14.30 -3.74
N MET A 14 -4.32 -13.34 -2.88
CA MET A 14 -3.22 -12.41 -3.09
C MET A 14 -2.28 -12.48 -1.89
N LEU A 15 -1.13 -11.79 -1.94
CA LEU A 15 -0.16 -11.73 -0.87
C LEU A 15 -0.83 -11.46 0.47
N ARG A 16 -0.60 -12.37 1.41
CA ARG A 16 -1.25 -12.34 2.72
C ARG A 16 -0.77 -11.12 3.51
N ARG A 17 -1.66 -10.56 4.33
CA ARG A 17 -1.28 -9.54 5.31
C ARG A 17 -0.20 -10.05 6.27
N GLY A 18 0.73 -9.19 6.63
CA GLY A 18 1.89 -9.51 7.47
C GLY A 18 3.02 -10.24 6.75
N ALA A 19 2.83 -10.70 5.50
CA ALA A 19 3.93 -11.24 4.71
C ALA A 19 4.86 -10.12 4.21
N LEU A 20 6.13 -10.43 4.00
CA LEU A 20 7.09 -9.49 3.42
C LEU A 20 6.75 -9.22 1.95
N PHE A 21 6.48 -7.97 1.64
CA PHE A 21 6.33 -7.50 0.27
C PHE A 21 7.67 -7.03 -0.26
N SER A 22 7.91 -7.25 -1.56
CA SER A 22 9.07 -6.73 -2.26
C SER A 22 8.75 -6.60 -3.75
N LEU A 23 9.17 -5.48 -4.33
CA LEU A 23 9.06 -5.19 -5.76
C LEU A 23 9.93 -6.09 -6.63
N PHE A 24 10.84 -6.88 -6.05
CA PHE A 24 11.74 -7.76 -6.81
C PHE A 24 11.10 -9.10 -7.17
N TYR A 25 10.04 -9.52 -6.48
CA TYR A 25 9.25 -10.71 -6.84
C TYR A 25 8.18 -10.37 -7.87
N GLU A 26 8.06 -11.19 -8.91
CA GLU A 26 7.17 -10.94 -10.03
C GLU A 26 5.70 -11.01 -9.61
N GLU A 27 5.36 -11.99 -8.80
CA GLU A 27 4.02 -12.21 -8.26
C GLU A 27 3.54 -10.99 -7.48
N HIS A 28 4.41 -10.44 -6.62
CA HIS A 28 4.13 -9.23 -5.85
C HIS A 28 3.92 -8.01 -6.75
N ARG A 29 4.75 -7.85 -7.80
CA ARG A 29 4.61 -6.75 -8.77
C ARG A 29 3.31 -6.84 -9.55
N ASP A 30 2.90 -8.04 -9.94
CA ASP A 30 1.68 -8.26 -10.70
C ASP A 30 0.45 -7.92 -9.87
N GLU A 31 0.40 -8.42 -8.63
CA GLU A 31 -0.67 -8.09 -7.70
C GLU A 31 -0.72 -6.58 -7.37
N LEU A 32 0.44 -5.97 -7.14
CA LEU A 32 0.58 -4.52 -6.94
C LEU A 32 0.01 -3.75 -8.14
N ARG A 33 0.33 -4.17 -9.37
CA ARG A 33 -0.15 -3.52 -10.59
C ARG A 33 -1.67 -3.51 -10.67
N VAL A 34 -2.32 -4.61 -10.28
CA VAL A 34 -3.78 -4.70 -10.30
C VAL A 34 -4.40 -3.79 -9.22
N LEU A 35 -3.83 -3.76 -8.01
CA LEU A 35 -4.27 -2.84 -6.96
C LEU A 35 -4.06 -1.36 -7.34
N PHE A 36 -2.91 -1.02 -7.91
CA PHE A 36 -2.62 0.33 -8.41
C PHE A 36 -3.63 0.77 -9.48
N LYS A 37 -3.97 -0.10 -10.45
CA LYS A 37 -4.98 0.21 -11.47
C LYS A 37 -6.34 0.51 -10.83
N LEU A 38 -6.71 -0.19 -9.76
CA LEU A 38 -7.97 0.06 -9.05
C LEU A 38 -8.00 1.48 -8.44
N PHE A 39 -6.88 1.92 -7.88
CA PHE A 39 -6.73 3.29 -7.35
C PHE A 39 -6.66 4.34 -8.45
N TYR A 40 -5.79 4.14 -9.44
CA TYR A 40 -5.52 5.13 -10.48
C TYR A 40 -6.75 5.43 -11.33
N TYR A 41 -7.53 4.41 -11.69
CA TYR A 41 -8.72 4.56 -12.53
C TYR A 41 -10.02 4.75 -11.73
N ALA A 42 -9.95 5.01 -10.42
CA ALA A 42 -11.13 5.38 -9.65
C ALA A 42 -11.75 6.68 -10.21
N LYS A 43 -13.06 6.66 -10.44
CA LYS A 43 -13.81 7.71 -11.17
C LYS A 43 -13.71 9.10 -10.54
N ASP A 44 -13.60 9.17 -9.22
CA ASP A 44 -13.57 10.40 -8.43
C ASP A 44 -12.79 10.15 -7.13
N PHE A 45 -12.41 11.24 -6.47
CA PHE A 45 -11.65 11.19 -5.22
C PHE A 45 -12.38 10.41 -4.12
N VAL A 46 -13.71 10.52 -4.03
CA VAL A 46 -14.52 9.80 -3.03
C VAL A 46 -14.43 8.29 -3.23
N THR A 47 -14.48 7.83 -4.48
CA THR A 47 -14.33 6.42 -4.85
C THR A 47 -12.92 5.95 -4.58
N PHE A 48 -11.90 6.75 -4.95
CA PHE A 48 -10.50 6.47 -4.64
C PHE A 48 -10.28 6.31 -3.13
N TYR A 49 -10.76 7.25 -2.33
CA TYR A 49 -10.66 7.24 -0.87
C TYR A 49 -11.34 6.01 -0.26
N LYS A 50 -12.59 5.69 -0.64
CA LYS A 50 -13.29 4.49 -0.15
C LYS A 50 -12.57 3.21 -0.53
N THR A 51 -12.03 3.15 -1.75
CA THR A 51 -11.25 2.00 -2.22
C THR A 51 -9.94 1.86 -1.45
N ALA A 52 -9.25 2.97 -1.17
CA ALA A 52 -8.04 2.97 -0.35
C ALA A 52 -8.33 2.56 1.10
N ALA A 53 -9.42 3.05 1.69
CA ALA A 53 -9.85 2.66 3.04
C ALA A 53 -10.14 1.15 3.12
N TRP A 54 -10.83 0.59 2.12
CA TRP A 54 -11.02 -0.86 2.03
C TRP A 54 -9.67 -1.58 1.89
N ALA A 55 -8.82 -1.16 0.96
CA ALA A 55 -7.54 -1.81 0.72
C ALA A 55 -6.61 -1.78 1.93
N ARG A 56 -6.66 -0.72 2.74
CA ARG A 56 -5.92 -0.61 4.01
C ARG A 56 -6.24 -1.75 4.98
N HIS A 57 -7.47 -2.27 4.97
CA HIS A 57 -7.93 -3.33 5.86
C HIS A 57 -7.80 -4.74 5.27
N TYR A 58 -7.73 -4.89 3.95
CA TYR A 58 -7.76 -6.22 3.33
C TYR A 58 -6.51 -6.59 2.54
N MET A 59 -5.67 -5.63 2.14
CA MET A 59 -4.45 -5.88 1.36
C MET A 59 -3.21 -5.92 2.25
N ASN A 60 -2.16 -6.57 1.76
CA ASN A 60 -0.82 -6.53 2.37
C ASN A 60 -0.34 -5.07 2.56
N GLU A 61 0.28 -4.80 3.71
CA GLU A 61 0.71 -3.47 4.15
C GLU A 61 1.70 -2.82 3.17
N GLY A 62 2.72 -3.59 2.77
CA GLY A 62 3.75 -3.20 1.81
C GLY A 62 3.17 -2.82 0.46
N MET A 63 2.32 -3.70 -0.07
CA MET A 63 1.64 -3.47 -1.35
C MET A 63 0.70 -2.27 -1.29
N PHE A 64 -0.07 -2.14 -0.21
CA PHE A 64 -1.01 -1.05 -0.03
C PHE A 64 -0.30 0.30 -0.07
N VAL A 65 0.74 0.50 0.75
CA VAL A 65 1.46 1.77 0.79
C VAL A 65 2.09 2.07 -0.56
N THR A 66 2.70 1.07 -1.21
CA THR A 66 3.33 1.25 -2.52
C THR A 66 2.30 1.65 -3.58
N ALA A 67 1.17 0.96 -3.66
CA ALA A 67 0.11 1.27 -4.62
C ALA A 67 -0.51 2.64 -4.34
N LEU A 68 -0.77 2.97 -3.07
CA LEU A 68 -1.37 4.23 -2.68
C LEU A 68 -0.45 5.41 -2.98
N THR A 69 0.82 5.33 -2.57
CA THR A 69 1.84 6.35 -2.81
C THR A 69 1.97 6.63 -4.31
N THR A 70 2.07 5.57 -5.11
CA THR A 70 2.13 5.68 -6.57
C THR A 70 0.85 6.30 -7.14
N ALA A 71 -0.34 5.89 -6.67
CA ALA A 71 -1.60 6.46 -7.14
C ALA A 71 -1.72 7.95 -6.80
N VAL A 72 -1.34 8.36 -5.59
CA VAL A 72 -1.36 9.77 -5.16
C VAL A 72 -0.40 10.62 -6.00
N MET A 73 0.80 10.10 -6.32
CA MET A 73 1.77 10.82 -7.16
C MET A 73 1.28 11.07 -8.59
N PHE A 74 0.58 10.10 -9.19
CA PHE A 74 0.21 10.18 -10.62
C PHE A 74 -1.23 10.62 -10.88
N ARG A 75 -2.13 10.55 -9.90
CA ARG A 75 -3.52 10.98 -10.09
C ARG A 75 -3.62 12.52 -10.15
N PRO A 76 -4.30 13.09 -11.15
CA PRO A 76 -4.38 14.53 -11.33
C PRO A 76 -5.11 15.25 -10.19
N ASP A 77 -6.12 14.60 -9.59
CA ASP A 77 -6.88 15.12 -8.45
C ASP A 77 -6.11 15.04 -7.12
N CYS A 78 -4.95 14.38 -7.09
CA CYS A 78 -4.11 14.22 -5.90
C CYS A 78 -2.87 15.13 -5.89
N ARG A 79 -2.68 16.00 -6.90
CA ARG A 79 -1.43 16.78 -7.10
C ARG A 79 -0.96 17.59 -5.88
N ASN A 80 -1.89 18.04 -5.05
CA ASN A 80 -1.58 18.88 -3.87
C ASN A 80 -1.55 18.08 -2.55
N ILE A 81 -1.65 16.75 -2.62
CA ILE A 81 -1.54 15.89 -1.44
C ILE A 81 -0.06 15.70 -1.12
N VAL A 82 0.32 16.10 0.09
CA VAL A 82 1.65 15.84 0.62
C VAL A 82 1.69 14.42 1.17
N LEU A 83 2.55 13.59 0.59
CA LEU A 83 2.81 12.25 1.11
C LEU A 83 3.79 12.34 2.29
N PRO A 84 3.54 11.60 3.39
CA PRO A 84 4.51 11.50 4.46
C PRO A 84 5.78 10.82 3.95
N PRO A 85 6.94 11.16 4.51
CA PRO A 85 8.20 10.54 4.14
C PRO A 85 8.20 9.05 4.51
N MET A 86 8.90 8.23 3.72
CA MET A 86 8.90 6.77 3.88
C MET A 86 9.47 6.30 5.22
N TYR A 87 10.37 7.06 5.84
CA TYR A 87 10.93 6.74 7.16
C TYR A 87 9.91 6.89 8.31
N GLU A 88 8.83 7.66 8.13
CA GLU A 88 7.71 7.72 9.08
C GLU A 88 6.74 6.55 8.91
N ILE A 89 6.62 6.03 7.68
CA ILE A 89 5.72 4.90 7.37
C ILE A 89 6.40 3.54 7.65
N TYR A 90 7.69 3.42 7.30
CA TYR A 90 8.50 2.19 7.42
C TYR A 90 9.77 2.41 8.22
N PRO A 91 9.69 2.73 9.53
CA PRO A 91 10.87 3.04 10.33
C PRO A 91 11.91 1.90 10.34
N HIS A 92 11.47 0.63 10.31
CA HIS A 92 12.34 -0.55 10.27
C HIS A 92 13.30 -0.61 9.07
N LEU A 93 13.03 0.14 8.00
CA LEU A 93 13.90 0.18 6.82
C LEU A 93 14.94 1.31 6.87
N PHE A 94 14.82 2.24 7.82
CA PHE A 94 15.66 3.45 7.88
C PHE A 94 16.42 3.62 9.19
N PHE A 95 15.98 2.97 10.26
CA PHE A 95 16.63 3.02 11.57
C PHE A 95 17.22 1.67 11.94
N SER A 96 18.30 1.69 12.72
CA SER A 96 18.94 0.46 13.19
C SER A 96 18.05 -0.29 14.18
N ASN A 97 18.30 -1.59 14.34
CA ASN A 97 17.54 -2.41 15.28
C ASN A 97 17.64 -1.89 16.71
N GLU A 98 18.78 -1.32 17.12
CA GLU A 98 18.98 -0.76 18.46
C GLU A 98 17.96 0.34 18.77
N VAL A 99 17.79 1.29 17.83
CA VAL A 99 16.84 2.40 17.94
C VAL A 99 15.39 1.90 17.95
N ILE A 100 15.07 0.95 17.07
CA ILE A 100 13.72 0.34 17.00
C ILE A 100 13.37 -0.39 18.30
N GLN A 101 14.31 -1.17 18.85
CA GLN A 101 14.11 -1.89 20.11
C GLN A 101 13.96 -0.93 21.29
N GLU A 102 14.69 0.19 21.30
CA GLU A 102 14.53 1.24 22.30
C GLU A 102 13.13 1.87 22.25
N ALA A 103 12.64 2.22 21.05
CA ALA A 103 11.28 2.72 20.86
C ALA A 103 10.21 1.71 21.33
N TYR A 104 10.41 0.41 21.08
CA TYR A 104 9.51 -0.62 21.60
C TYR A 104 9.52 -0.72 23.11
N ARG A 105 10.70 -0.62 23.75
CA ARG A 105 10.79 -0.58 25.22
C ARG A 105 9.99 0.59 25.78
N PHE A 106 10.17 1.80 25.23
CA PHE A 106 9.40 2.97 25.66
C PHE A 106 7.88 2.81 25.48
N LYS A 107 7.41 2.12 24.43
CA LYS A 107 5.98 1.87 24.21
C LYS A 107 5.36 0.87 25.20
N MET A 108 6.16 -0.02 25.79
CA MET A 108 5.69 -1.03 26.74
C MET A 108 5.45 -0.47 28.15
N TYR A 109 6.03 0.69 28.46
CA TYR A 109 5.80 1.46 29.69
C TYR A 109 4.69 2.49 29.48
#